data_AF-A0A257NRE8-F1
#
_entry.id   AF-A0A257NRE8-F1
#
_cell.length_a   1.000
_cell.length_b   1.000
_cell.length_c   1.000
_cell.angle_alpha   90.00
_cell.angle_beta   90.00
_cell.angle_gamma   90.00
#
_symmetry.space_group_name_H-M   'P 1'
#
loop_
_entity.id
_entity.type
_entity.pdbx_description
1 polymer ?
#
loop_
_entity_poly.entity_id
_entity_poly.type
_entity_poly.pdbx_seq_one_letter_code
_entity_poly.pdbx_strand_id
1 'polypeptide(L)'
;DVGQNFLAVVDYAHTPDSLQALYDAFPNRRKICVLGNTGGGRDTWKRPAMGKIADEACAEVFLTNEDPYDEDPKQIVDAMAAGMARTPQIIMDRREAIRAALRAARAGDAVLISGKGTDPFIMGAHGTKEPWSDASVVREELEKLVRL
;
A
#
# COMPACT_ATOMS: atom_id res chain seq x y z
N ASP A 1 9.13 13.68 -4.44
CA ASP A 1 10.58 13.89 -4.33
C ASP A 1 10.82 15.03 -3.35
N VAL A 2 11.68 14.81 -2.36
CA VAL A 2 12.20 15.80 -1.41
C VAL A 2 13.72 15.64 -1.20
N GLY A 3 14.42 14.99 -2.14
CA GLY A 3 15.87 14.78 -2.11
C GLY A 3 16.34 13.34 -1.83
N GLN A 4 15.42 12.39 -1.71
CA GLN A 4 15.76 10.97 -1.54
C GLN A 4 16.28 10.33 -2.85
N ASN A 5 17.12 9.29 -2.74
CA ASN A 5 17.76 8.61 -3.89
C ASN A 5 16.97 7.39 -4.43
N PHE A 6 15.69 7.29 -4.09
CA PHE A 6 14.74 6.28 -4.57
C PHE A 6 13.45 6.95 -5.03
N LEU A 7 12.59 6.21 -5.74
CA LEU A 7 11.28 6.70 -6.15
C LEU A 7 10.22 6.38 -5.10
N ALA A 8 9.32 7.32 -4.83
CA ALA A 8 8.08 7.07 -4.09
C ALA A 8 6.90 7.46 -4.99
N VAL A 9 5.98 6.52 -5.21
CA VAL A 9 4.86 6.65 -6.14
C VAL A 9 3.57 6.35 -5.39
N VAL A 10 2.60 7.25 -5.53
CA VAL A 10 1.24 7.10 -4.99
C VAL A 10 0.29 6.92 -6.16
N ASP A 11 -0.48 5.84 -6.16
CA ASP A 11 -1.36 5.47 -7.27
C ASP A 11 -2.70 4.89 -6.78
N TYR A 12 -3.75 4.99 -7.60
CA TYR A 12 -5.09 4.52 -7.28
C TYR A 12 -5.34 3.04 -7.61
N ALA A 13 -4.33 2.29 -8.06
CA ALA A 13 -4.45 0.88 -8.40
C ALA A 13 -5.09 0.05 -7.26
N HIS A 14 -6.37 -0.27 -7.42
CA HIS A 14 -7.24 -0.92 -6.42
C HIS A 14 -7.92 -2.18 -6.97
N THR A 15 -7.50 -2.63 -8.15
CA THR A 15 -7.92 -3.89 -8.79
C THR A 15 -6.67 -4.70 -9.18
N PRO A 16 -6.79 -6.04 -9.38
CA PRO A 16 -5.63 -6.85 -9.80
C PRO A 16 -4.96 -6.33 -11.07
N ASP A 17 -5.74 -6.00 -12.11
CA ASP A 17 -5.20 -5.51 -13.38
C ASP A 17 -4.48 -4.17 -13.26
N SER A 18 -5.06 -3.22 -12.50
CA SER A 18 -4.43 -1.91 -12.27
C SER A 18 -3.17 -2.04 -11.41
N LEU A 19 -3.16 -2.96 -10.44
CA LEU A 19 -2.00 -3.23 -9.60
C LEU A 19 -0.85 -3.83 -10.42
N GLN A 20 -1.16 -4.81 -11.28
CA GLN A 20 -0.18 -5.41 -12.18
C GLN A 20 0.40 -4.35 -13.13
N ALA A 21 -0.45 -3.51 -13.73
CA ALA A 21 -0.01 -2.44 -14.62
C ALA A 21 0.91 -1.42 -13.91
N LEU A 22 0.58 -1.04 -12.67
CA LEU A 22 1.43 -0.17 -11.85
C LEU A 22 2.81 -0.82 -11.61
N TYR A 23 2.85 -2.10 -11.26
CA TYR A 23 4.10 -2.80 -10.99
C TYR A 23 4.93 -2.98 -12.26
N ASP A 24 4.31 -3.31 -13.39
CA ASP A 24 4.98 -3.51 -14.68
C ASP A 24 5.58 -2.21 -15.25
N ALA A 25 5.08 -1.04 -14.82
CA ALA A 25 5.67 0.25 -15.16
C ALA A 25 7.09 0.47 -14.58
N PHE A 26 7.53 -0.36 -13.64
CA PHE A 26 8.86 -0.29 -13.01
C PHE A 26 9.64 -1.61 -13.16
N PRO A 27 9.89 -2.10 -14.38
CA PRO A 27 10.41 -3.45 -14.61
C PRO A 27 11.85 -3.62 -14.11
N ASN A 28 12.66 -2.55 -14.16
CA ASN A 28 14.08 -2.57 -13.81
C ASN A 28 14.37 -2.03 -12.40
N ARG A 29 13.34 -1.91 -11.54
CA ARG A 29 13.50 -1.46 -10.16
C ARG A 29 13.08 -2.55 -9.19
N ARG A 30 13.84 -2.67 -8.10
CA ARG A 30 13.40 -3.37 -6.90
C ARG A 30 12.23 -2.59 -6.30
N LYS A 31 11.11 -3.27 -6.10
CA LYS A 31 9.85 -2.64 -5.63
C LYS A 31 9.63 -2.95 -4.15
N ILE A 32 9.25 -1.93 -3.40
CA ILE A 32 8.73 -2.04 -2.04
C ILE A 32 7.29 -1.57 -2.09
N CYS A 33 6.35 -2.40 -1.67
CA CYS A 33 4.93 -2.18 -1.96
C CYS A 33 4.14 -1.99 -0.67
N VAL A 34 3.29 -0.96 -0.63
CA VAL A 34 2.32 -0.70 0.44
C VAL A 34 0.94 -0.79 -0.18
N LEU A 35 0.12 -1.73 0.29
CA LEU A 35 -1.23 -1.93 -0.21
C LEU A 35 -2.19 -2.37 0.89
N GLY A 36 -3.44 -1.92 0.78
CA GLY A 36 -4.55 -2.44 1.55
C GLY A 36 -5.65 -2.93 0.60
N ASN A 37 -6.85 -3.08 1.14
CA ASN A 37 -8.02 -3.37 0.32
C ASN A 37 -9.29 -2.80 0.95
N THR A 38 -10.35 -2.78 0.15
CA THR A 38 -11.67 -2.35 0.59
C THR A 38 -12.41 -3.46 1.34
N GLY A 39 -13.14 -3.07 2.37
CA GLY A 39 -14.08 -3.89 3.11
C GLY A 39 -15.52 -3.68 2.65
N GLY A 40 -16.46 -3.87 3.57
CA GLY A 40 -17.90 -3.68 3.31
C GLY A 40 -18.55 -4.84 2.56
N GLY A 41 -17.96 -6.05 2.61
CA GLY A 41 -18.54 -7.26 2.03
C GLY A 41 -18.58 -7.32 0.50
N ARG A 42 -17.90 -6.38 -0.17
CA ARG A 42 -17.78 -6.32 -1.64
C ARG A 42 -16.37 -6.68 -2.09
N ASP A 43 -16.25 -7.08 -3.35
CA ASP A 43 -14.98 -7.28 -4.05
C ASP A 43 -13.97 -8.19 -3.34
N THR A 44 -14.44 -9.07 -2.46
CA THR A 44 -13.58 -9.95 -1.63
C THR A 44 -12.68 -10.84 -2.49
N TRP A 45 -13.14 -11.20 -3.69
CA TRP A 45 -12.43 -12.01 -4.68
C TRP A 45 -11.06 -11.42 -5.06
N LYS A 46 -10.89 -10.08 -5.01
CA LYS A 46 -9.64 -9.44 -5.43
C LYS A 46 -8.54 -9.50 -4.38
N ARG A 47 -8.89 -9.73 -3.10
CA ARG A 47 -7.94 -9.68 -1.97
C ARG A 47 -6.79 -10.68 -2.14
N PRO A 48 -7.02 -12.00 -2.28
CA PRO A 48 -5.94 -12.96 -2.48
C PRO A 48 -5.21 -12.73 -3.81
N ALA A 49 -5.92 -12.30 -4.87
CA ALA A 49 -5.30 -12.01 -6.16
C ALA A 49 -4.30 -10.85 -6.10
N MET A 50 -4.67 -9.75 -5.44
CA MET A 50 -3.79 -8.59 -5.25
C MET A 50 -2.62 -8.92 -4.32
N GLY A 51 -2.85 -9.73 -3.27
CA GLY A 51 -1.78 -10.28 -2.43
C GLY A 51 -0.76 -11.06 -3.25
N LYS A 52 -1.23 -12.00 -4.08
CA LYS A 52 -0.39 -12.80 -4.98
C LYS A 52 0.45 -11.93 -5.93
N ILE A 53 -0.17 -10.93 -6.57
CA ILE A 53 0.53 -10.01 -7.48
C ILE A 53 1.64 -9.25 -6.75
N ALA A 54 1.36 -8.73 -5.55
CA ALA A 54 2.39 -8.07 -4.74
C ALA A 54 3.51 -9.02 -4.31
N ASP A 55 3.16 -10.27 -3.97
CA ASP A 55 4.14 -11.29 -3.60
C ASP A 55 5.07 -11.66 -4.77
N GLU A 56 4.56 -11.69 -6.00
CA GLU A 56 5.36 -12.06 -7.17
C GLU A 56 6.21 -10.88 -7.67
N ALA A 57 5.70 -9.64 -7.58
CA ALA A 57 6.33 -8.47 -8.19
C ALA A 57 7.25 -7.66 -7.26
N CYS A 58 7.02 -7.70 -5.94
CA CYS A 58 7.68 -6.83 -4.98
C CYS A 58 8.73 -7.56 -4.15
N ALA A 59 9.85 -6.91 -3.85
CA ALA A 59 10.86 -7.47 -2.97
C ALA A 59 10.37 -7.50 -1.51
N GLU A 60 9.67 -6.45 -1.08
CA GLU A 60 9.04 -6.35 0.24
C GLU A 60 7.60 -5.85 0.08
N VAL A 61 6.70 -6.38 0.92
CA VAL A 61 5.27 -6.06 0.90
C VAL A 61 4.81 -5.70 2.30
N PHE A 62 4.17 -4.54 2.41
CA PHE A 62 3.53 -4.00 3.61
C PHE A 62 2.02 -3.98 3.39
N LEU A 63 1.31 -4.86 4.08
CA LEU A 63 -0.15 -4.87 4.10
C LEU A 63 -0.67 -4.02 5.25
N THR A 64 -1.69 -3.21 4.95
CA THR A 64 -2.24 -2.20 5.88
C THR A 64 -3.74 -2.04 5.73
N ASN A 65 -4.37 -1.33 6.67
CA ASN A 65 -5.71 -0.81 6.51
C ASN A 65 -5.82 0.20 5.35
N GLU A 66 -6.99 0.31 4.73
CA GLU A 66 -7.26 1.26 3.64
C GLU A 66 -8.68 1.83 3.67
N ASP A 67 -9.70 0.97 3.53
CA ASP A 67 -11.12 1.35 3.55
C ASP A 67 -11.96 0.18 4.10
N PRO A 68 -11.89 -0.11 5.41
CA PRO A 68 -12.51 -1.31 5.96
C PRO A 68 -14.04 -1.26 6.00
N TYR A 69 -14.64 -0.07 5.98
CA TYR A 69 -16.08 0.10 6.21
C TYR A 69 -16.50 -0.66 7.49
N ASP A 70 -17.56 -1.46 7.44
CA ASP A 70 -18.08 -2.24 8.57
C ASP A 70 -17.38 -3.59 8.77
N GLU A 71 -16.35 -3.92 7.96
CA GLU A 71 -15.61 -5.18 8.08
C GLU A 71 -14.37 -5.03 8.97
N ASP A 72 -13.96 -6.12 9.62
CA ASP A 72 -12.72 -6.14 10.40
C ASP A 72 -11.51 -5.94 9.46
N PRO A 73 -10.74 -4.84 9.63
CA PRO A 73 -9.60 -4.55 8.76
C PRO A 73 -8.54 -5.66 8.78
N LYS A 74 -8.41 -6.39 9.91
CA LYS A 74 -7.46 -7.49 10.01
C LYS A 74 -7.86 -8.68 9.13
N GLN A 75 -9.16 -8.98 9.04
CA GLN A 75 -9.66 -10.06 8.18
C GLN A 75 -9.44 -9.74 6.69
N ILE A 76 -9.59 -8.48 6.31
CA ILE A 76 -9.31 -8.02 4.94
C ILE A 76 -7.84 -8.27 4.59
N VAL A 77 -6.93 -7.83 5.45
CA VAL A 77 -5.48 -8.01 5.26
C VAL A 77 -5.08 -9.49 5.30
N ASP A 78 -5.66 -10.29 6.18
CA ASP A 78 -5.40 -11.72 6.25
C ASP A 78 -5.86 -12.45 4.98
N ALA A 79 -6.99 -12.04 4.40
CA ALA A 79 -7.45 -12.58 3.11
C ALA A 79 -6.52 -12.21 1.95
N MET A 80 -5.84 -11.06 2.00
CA MET A 80 -4.79 -10.74 1.04
C MET A 80 -3.55 -11.60 1.26
N ALA A 81 -3.08 -11.70 2.50
CA ALA A 81 -1.91 -12.49 2.88
C ALA A 81 -2.07 -13.98 2.53
N ALA A 82 -3.29 -14.52 2.58
CA ALA A 82 -3.58 -15.88 2.17
C ALA A 82 -3.30 -16.17 0.68
N GLY A 83 -3.23 -15.13 -0.16
CA GLY A 83 -2.83 -15.25 -1.57
C GLY A 83 -1.32 -15.23 -1.79
N MET A 84 -0.52 -15.00 -0.75
CA MET A 84 0.93 -14.85 -0.83
C MET A 84 1.64 -16.15 -0.44
N ALA A 85 2.76 -16.46 -1.10
CA ALA A 85 3.65 -17.54 -0.68
C ALA A 85 4.63 -17.08 0.41
N ARG A 86 5.05 -15.81 0.40
CA ARG A 86 5.91 -15.22 1.44
C ARG A 86 5.06 -14.51 2.48
N THR A 87 5.58 -14.46 3.71
CA THR A 87 4.94 -13.70 4.80
C THR A 87 5.15 -12.20 4.58
N PRO A 88 4.09 -11.40 4.39
CA PRO A 88 4.21 -9.94 4.30
C PRO A 88 4.47 -9.32 5.68
N GLN A 89 4.89 -8.05 5.69
CA GLN A 89 4.81 -7.23 6.89
C GLN A 89 3.38 -6.69 7.02
N ILE A 90 2.74 -6.91 8.17
CA ILE A 90 1.39 -6.40 8.44
C ILE A 90 1.50 -5.27 9.45
N ILE A 91 1.17 -4.05 9.02
CA ILE A 91 1.14 -2.85 9.86
C ILE A 91 -0.20 -2.17 9.60
N MET A 92 -1.13 -2.27 10.55
CA MET A 92 -2.52 -1.84 10.31
C MET A 92 -2.66 -0.32 10.20
N ASP A 93 -1.79 0.45 10.86
CA ASP A 93 -1.74 1.90 10.67
C ASP A 93 -1.07 2.22 9.33
N ARG A 94 -1.82 2.88 8.44
CA ARG A 94 -1.37 3.17 7.07
C ARG A 94 -0.19 4.13 7.02
N ARG A 95 -0.10 5.10 7.94
CA ARG A 95 1.04 6.04 7.99
C ARG A 95 2.28 5.28 8.44
N GLU A 96 2.14 4.43 9.44
CA GLU A 96 3.25 3.61 9.95
C GLU A 96 3.75 2.60 8.90
N ALA A 97 2.84 2.00 8.12
CA ALA A 97 3.17 1.12 6.99
C ALA A 97 3.94 1.87 5.90
N ILE A 98 3.45 3.05 5.50
CA ILE A 98 4.13 3.93 4.55
C ILE A 98 5.53 4.29 5.07
N ARG A 99 5.64 4.72 6.33
CA ARG A 99 6.93 5.08 6.94
C ARG A 99 7.91 3.90 6.95
N ALA A 100 7.45 2.70 7.29
CA ALA A 100 8.28 1.50 7.30
C ALA A 100 8.79 1.16 5.90
N ALA A 101 7.93 1.22 4.88
CA ALA A 101 8.30 1.00 3.48
C ALA A 101 9.33 2.04 2.98
N LEU A 102 9.13 3.32 3.29
CA LEU A 102 10.08 4.38 2.94
C LEU A 102 11.44 4.18 3.61
N ARG A 103 11.48 3.68 4.85
CA ARG A 103 12.73 3.37 5.57
C ARG A 103 13.45 2.13 5.05
N ALA A 104 12.72 1.17 4.49
CA ALA A 104 13.30 -0.03 3.90
C ALA A 104 13.94 0.23 2.52
N ALA A 105 13.61 1.36 1.88
CA ALA A 105 14.08 1.72 0.56
C ALA A 105 15.59 1.98 0.50
N ARG A 106 16.20 1.44 -0.56
CA ARG A 106 17.60 1.68 -0.91
C ARG A 106 17.69 2.55 -2.17
N ALA A 107 18.88 3.10 -2.43
CA ALA A 107 19.13 3.88 -3.64
C ALA A 107 18.71 3.11 -4.90
N GLY A 108 17.90 3.74 -5.74
CA GLY A 108 17.37 3.15 -6.98
C GLY A 108 16.07 2.35 -6.83
N ASP A 109 15.62 2.05 -5.61
CA ASP A 109 14.34 1.34 -5.38
C ASP A 109 13.13 2.18 -5.83
N ALA A 110 11.99 1.52 -5.96
CA ALA A 110 10.68 2.16 -6.09
C ALA A 110 9.78 1.72 -4.93
N VAL A 111 9.33 2.68 -4.12
CA VAL A 111 8.29 2.50 -3.10
C VAL A 111 6.95 2.83 -3.73
N LEU A 112 6.06 1.85 -3.82
CA LEU A 112 4.77 1.93 -4.51
C LEU A 112 3.65 1.86 -3.46
N ILE A 113 2.94 2.96 -3.28
CA ILE A 113 1.80 3.10 -2.37
C ILE A 113 0.54 3.10 -3.23
N SER A 114 -0.23 2.02 -3.17
CA SER A 114 -1.40 1.82 -4.04
C SER A 114 -2.72 1.82 -3.26
N GLY A 115 -3.82 1.95 -4.00
CA GLY A 115 -5.19 1.80 -3.50
C GLY A 115 -5.92 3.13 -3.38
N LYS A 116 -5.34 4.13 -2.70
CA LYS A 116 -6.05 5.40 -2.44
C LYS A 116 -5.79 6.48 -3.47
N GLY A 117 -4.60 6.60 -4.06
CA GLY A 117 -4.32 7.65 -5.03
C GLY A 117 -4.68 9.05 -4.50
N THR A 118 -5.71 9.68 -5.08
CA THR A 118 -6.26 10.98 -4.66
C THR A 118 -7.52 10.88 -3.79
N ASP A 119 -7.93 9.68 -3.36
CA ASP A 119 -9.07 9.48 -2.48
C ASP A 119 -8.81 10.14 -1.11
N PRO A 120 -9.64 11.13 -0.71
CA PRO A 120 -9.35 11.99 0.43
C PRO A 120 -9.71 11.39 1.78
N PHE A 121 -10.18 10.14 1.87
CA PHE A 121 -10.59 9.54 3.14
C PHE A 121 -10.19 8.08 3.29
N ILE A 122 -9.92 7.66 4.52
CA ILE A 122 -10.05 6.26 4.94
C ILE A 122 -11.48 6.06 5.46
N MET A 123 -12.21 5.14 4.85
CA MET A 123 -13.61 4.84 5.14
C MET A 123 -13.73 3.81 6.26
N GLY A 124 -14.33 4.20 7.39
CA GLY A 124 -14.54 3.33 8.55
C GLY A 124 -15.98 2.85 8.73
N ALA A 125 -16.20 2.13 9.83
CA ALA A 125 -17.49 1.56 10.18
C ALA A 125 -18.58 2.63 10.27
N HIS A 126 -19.81 2.24 9.92
CA HIS A 126 -20.99 3.08 9.98
C HIS A 126 -20.83 4.42 9.22
N GLY A 127 -20.04 4.41 8.14
CA GLY A 127 -19.81 5.57 7.29
C GLY A 127 -18.90 6.64 7.90
N THR A 128 -18.14 6.33 8.95
CA THR A 128 -17.09 7.21 9.47
C THR A 128 -16.03 7.47 8.40
N LYS A 129 -15.42 8.67 8.44
CA LYS A 129 -14.42 9.12 7.48
C LYS A 129 -13.27 9.77 8.20
N GLU A 130 -12.08 9.22 8.04
CA GLU A 130 -10.84 9.83 8.47
C GLU A 130 -10.24 10.62 7.29
N PRO A 131 -10.04 11.95 7.38
CA PRO A 131 -9.34 12.71 6.35
C PRO A 131 -7.95 12.14 6.08
N TRP A 132 -7.67 11.83 4.82
CA TRP A 132 -6.47 11.11 4.43
C TRP A 132 -5.90 11.60 3.10
N SER A 133 -4.58 11.48 2.94
CA SER A 133 -3.88 11.70 1.67
C SER A 133 -2.57 10.95 1.70
N ASP A 134 -2.47 9.86 0.91
CA ASP A 134 -1.21 9.11 0.77
C ASP A 134 -0.08 10.02 0.29
N ALA A 135 -0.37 10.94 -0.64
CA ALA A 135 0.62 11.88 -1.15
C ALA A 135 1.16 12.83 -0.08
N SER A 136 0.30 13.34 0.80
CA SER A 136 0.70 14.20 1.92
C SER A 136 1.53 13.41 2.93
N VAL A 137 1.05 12.22 3.31
CA VAL A 137 1.76 11.34 4.27
C VAL A 137 3.13 10.94 3.74
N VAL A 138 3.24 10.50 2.48
CA VAL A 138 4.52 10.17 1.85
C VAL A 138 5.47 11.35 1.88
N ARG A 139 5.01 12.56 1.52
CA ARG A 139 5.85 13.76 1.56
C ARG A 139 6.34 14.07 2.98
N GLU A 140 5.44 14.07 3.96
CA GLU A 140 5.78 14.34 5.36
C GLU A 140 6.79 13.33 5.93
N GLU A 141 6.58 12.03 5.67
CA GLU A 141 7.49 10.99 6.17
C GLU A 141 8.84 11.00 5.43
N LEU A 142 8.87 11.33 4.14
CA LEU A 142 10.12 11.54 3.41
C LEU A 142 10.90 12.76 3.92
N GLU A 143 10.25 13.88 4.23
CA GLU A 143 10.91 15.06 4.80
C GLU A 143 11.57 14.75 6.14
N LYS A 144 10.92 13.93 6.97
CA LYS A 144 11.51 13.42 8.22
C LYS A 144 12.70 12.50 7.96
N LEU A 145 12.65 11.68 6.91
CA LEU A 145 13.71 10.74 6.56
C LEU A 145 14.98 11.45 6.07
N VAL A 146 14.83 12.46 5.20
CA VAL A 146 15.96 13.15 4.54
C VAL A 146 16.63 14.20 5.46
N ARG A 147 15.91 14.69 6.48
CA ARG A 147 16.46 15.62 7.48
C ARG A 147 17.30 14.93 8.58
N LEU A 148 17.32 13.60 8.60
CA LEU A 148 18.18 12.79 9.48
C LEU A 148 19.52 12.52 8.80
#